data_AF-A0A2T9V0B1-F1
#
_entry.id   AF-A0A2T9V0B1-F1
#
_cell.length_a   1.000
_cell.length_b   1.000
_cell.length_c   1.000
_cell.angle_alpha   90.00
_cell.angle_beta   90.00
_cell.angle_gamma   90.00
#
_symmetry.space_group_name_H-M   'P 1'
#
loop_
_entity.id
_entity.type
_entity.pdbx_description
1 polymer ?
#
loop_
_entity_poly.entity_id
_entity_poly.type
_entity_poly.pdbx_seq_one_letter_code
_entity_poly.pdbx_strand_id
1 'polypeptide(L)'
;MKNENDVSKEEILSTIVAQAKEYAAIDFEQLERDGVIKKVRGGYLVVKHSKLPDAARKLMKSLKSTKDGVQMIISKPPKSFLDLGK
;
A
#
# COMPACT_ATOMS: atom_id res chain seq x y z
N MET A 1 38.64 -7.70 5.75
CA MET A 1 37.39 -6.90 5.76
C MET A 1 36.42 -7.61 4.83
N LYS A 2 35.36 -8.23 5.37
CA LYS A 2 34.32 -8.87 4.56
C LYS A 2 33.40 -7.75 4.06
N ASN A 3 33.20 -7.66 2.75
CA ASN A 3 32.33 -6.63 2.17
C ASN A 3 30.88 -6.91 2.60
N GLU A 4 30.31 -6.00 3.38
CA GLU A 4 28.98 -6.11 4.00
C GLU A 4 27.82 -5.72 3.04
N ASN A 5 27.95 -5.93 1.73
CA ASN A 5 26.98 -5.40 0.74
C ASN A 5 26.43 -6.41 -0.27
N ASP A 6 26.44 -7.71 0.06
CA ASP A 6 25.78 -8.75 -0.75
C ASP A 6 24.41 -9.13 -0.16
N VAL A 7 23.46 -8.18 -0.10
CA VAL A 7 22.07 -8.61 -0.31
C VAL A 7 22.02 -8.94 -1.80
N SER A 8 21.96 -10.22 -2.13
CA SER A 8 22.07 -10.62 -3.55
C SER A 8 20.98 -9.94 -4.37
N LYS A 9 21.28 -9.57 -5.61
CA LYS A 9 20.28 -8.89 -6.47
C LYS A 9 19.01 -9.72 -6.59
N GLU A 10 19.16 -11.04 -6.53
CA GLU A 10 18.13 -12.05 -6.51
C GLU A 10 17.23 -11.94 -5.26
N GLU A 11 17.81 -11.72 -4.06
CA GLU A 11 17.05 -11.48 -2.82
C GLU A 11 16.24 -10.19 -2.88
N ILE A 12 16.82 -9.11 -3.42
CA ILE A 12 16.12 -7.83 -3.60
C ILE A 12 14.94 -8.00 -4.57
N LEU A 13 15.17 -8.66 -5.71
CA LEU A 13 14.13 -8.96 -6.70
C LEU A 13 13.01 -9.80 -6.11
N SER A 14 13.35 -10.85 -5.35
CA SER A 14 12.34 -11.71 -4.71
C SER A 14 11.48 -10.95 -3.69
N THR A 15 12.09 -10.02 -2.94
CA THR A 15 11.39 -9.15 -1.98
C THR A 15 10.43 -8.21 -2.68
N ILE A 16 10.86 -7.59 -3.78
CA ILE A 16 10.03 -6.69 -4.60
C ILE A 16 8.80 -7.45 -5.16
N VAL A 17 9.01 -8.64 -5.70
CA VAL A 17 7.93 -9.48 -6.24
C VAL A 17 6.97 -9.92 -5.13
N ALA A 18 7.49 -10.31 -3.96
CA ALA A 18 6.64 -10.68 -2.81
C ALA A 18 5.76 -9.49 -2.36
N GLN A 19 6.33 -8.29 -2.31
CA GLN A 19 5.59 -7.08 -1.98
C GLN A 19 4.55 -6.72 -3.05
N ALA A 20 4.88 -6.89 -4.33
CA ALA A 20 3.94 -6.74 -5.43
C ALA A 20 2.76 -7.70 -5.33
N LYS A 21 3.00 -8.98 -4.99
CA LYS A 21 1.96 -9.99 -4.72
C LYS A 21 1.04 -9.57 -3.58
N GLU A 22 1.62 -9.10 -2.47
CA GLU A 22 0.85 -8.64 -1.31
C GLU A 22 -0.10 -7.50 -1.69
N TYR A 23 0.37 -6.53 -2.48
CA TYR A 23 -0.44 -5.38 -2.88
C TYR A 23 -1.41 -5.66 -4.04
N ALA A 24 -1.08 -6.60 -4.92
CA ALA A 24 -1.96 -7.03 -6.01
C ALA A 24 -3.22 -7.74 -5.50
N ALA A 25 -3.15 -8.36 -4.32
CA ALA A 25 -4.30 -8.98 -3.66
C ALA A 25 -5.32 -7.96 -3.09
N ILE A 26 -4.98 -6.67 -3.05
CA ILE A 26 -5.87 -5.63 -2.53
C ILE A 26 -6.88 -5.20 -3.60
N ASP A 27 -8.16 -5.47 -3.36
CA ASP A 27 -9.24 -4.96 -4.19
C ASP A 27 -9.66 -3.53 -3.76
N PHE A 28 -9.01 -2.53 -4.36
CA PHE A 28 -9.32 -1.12 -4.11
C PHE A 28 -10.73 -0.72 -4.55
N GLU A 29 -11.30 -1.37 -5.57
CA GLU A 29 -12.64 -1.05 -6.04
C GLU A 29 -13.68 -1.52 -5.04
N GLN A 30 -13.52 -2.73 -4.51
CA GLN A 30 -14.39 -3.25 -3.47
C GLN A 30 -14.30 -2.39 -2.19
N LEU A 31 -13.09 -1.99 -1.77
CA LEU A 31 -12.91 -1.10 -0.62
C LEU A 31 -13.59 0.27 -0.81
N GLU A 32 -13.62 0.80 -2.04
CA GLU A 32 -14.32 2.03 -2.37
C GLU A 32 -15.84 1.82 -2.32
N ARG A 33 -16.36 0.73 -2.91
CA ARG A 33 -17.79 0.37 -2.86
C ARG A 33 -18.29 0.16 -1.42
N ASP A 34 -17.48 -0.45 -0.56
CA ASP A 34 -17.79 -0.69 0.86
C ASP A 34 -17.68 0.58 1.73
N GLY A 35 -17.26 1.70 1.13
CA GLY A 35 -17.02 2.96 1.81
C GLY A 35 -15.92 2.87 2.86
N VAL A 36 -14.97 1.94 2.70
CA VAL A 36 -13.77 1.85 3.55
C VAL A 36 -12.79 2.94 3.17
N ILE A 37 -12.69 3.23 1.87
CA ILE A 37 -11.86 4.30 1.32
C ILE A 37 -12.68 5.20 0.37
N LYS A 38 -12.23 6.43 0.17
CA LYS A 38 -12.85 7.42 -0.73
C LYS A 38 -11.79 8.07 -1.61
N LYS A 39 -12.02 8.14 -2.93
CA LYS A 39 -11.12 8.86 -3.84
C LYS A 39 -10.97 10.33 -3.46
N VAL A 40 -9.72 10.80 -3.43
CA VAL A 40 -9.36 12.20 -3.23
C VAL A 40 -8.19 12.59 -4.15
N ARG A 41 -7.87 13.88 -4.24
CA ARG A 41 -6.70 14.31 -5.00
C ARG A 41 -5.43 13.69 -4.39
N GLY A 42 -4.76 12.84 -5.16
CA GLY A 42 -3.47 12.26 -4.79
C GLY A 42 -3.51 10.92 -4.05
N GLY A 43 -4.69 10.28 -3.95
CA GLY A 43 -4.84 8.93 -3.38
C GLY A 43 -6.26 8.63 -2.92
N TYR A 44 -6.38 7.88 -1.84
CA TYR A 44 -7.63 7.52 -1.20
C TYR A 44 -7.61 7.94 0.27
N LEU A 45 -8.63 8.66 0.70
CA LEU A 45 -8.90 8.92 2.12
C LEU A 45 -9.47 7.65 2.74
N VAL A 46 -8.90 7.22 3.87
CA VAL A 46 -9.41 6.08 4.63
C VAL A 46 -10.52 6.58 5.54
N VAL A 47 -11.70 5.98 5.38
CA VAL A 47 -12.93 6.33 6.11
C VAL A 47 -13.16 5.35 7.26
N LYS A 48 -12.93 4.04 7.04
CA LYS A 48 -13.14 2.99 8.05
C LYS A 48 -11.82 2.28 8.35
N HIS A 49 -11.02 2.85 9.25
CA HIS A 49 -9.68 2.33 9.60
C HIS A 49 -9.67 0.86 10.06
N SER A 50 -10.70 0.42 10.78
CA SER A 50 -10.83 -0.97 11.27
C SER A 50 -11.08 -1.99 10.16
N LYS A 51 -11.61 -1.56 9.02
CA LYS A 51 -11.89 -2.42 7.86
C LYS A 51 -10.82 -2.33 6.77
N LEU A 52 -9.81 -1.48 6.96
CA LEU A 52 -8.70 -1.38 6.01
C LEU A 52 -7.72 -2.54 6.22
N PRO A 53 -7.43 -3.36 5.18
CA PRO A 53 -6.46 -4.43 5.28
C PRO A 53 -5.08 -3.93 5.69
N ASP A 54 -4.32 -4.72 6.46
CA ASP A 54 -2.98 -4.33 6.91
C ASP A 54 -2.01 -4.10 5.75
N ALA A 55 -2.12 -4.90 4.68
CA ALA A 55 -1.38 -4.70 3.44
C ALA A 55 -1.63 -3.30 2.85
N ALA A 56 -2.88 -2.82 2.90
CA ALA A 56 -3.24 -1.48 2.42
C ALA A 56 -2.79 -0.36 3.37
N ARG A 57 -2.66 -0.63 4.68
CA ARG A 57 -2.08 0.34 5.64
C ARG A 57 -0.62 0.64 5.34
N LYS A 58 0.15 -0.34 4.84
CA LYS A 58 1.54 -0.14 4.40
C LYS A 58 1.67 0.84 3.23
N LEU A 59 0.58 1.11 2.51
CA LEU A 59 0.50 2.08 1.41
C LEU A 59 0.16 3.50 1.88
N MET A 60 0.27 3.76 3.18
CA MET A 60 0.07 5.08 3.76
C MET A 60 1.05 6.08 3.14
N LYS A 61 0.49 7.15 2.59
CA LYS A 61 1.22 8.28 2.01
C LYS A 61 1.29 9.47 2.97
N SER A 62 0.24 9.68 3.76
CA SER A 62 0.21 10.74 4.76
C SER A 62 -0.77 10.43 5.89
N LEU A 63 -0.44 10.93 7.08
CA LEU A 63 -1.28 10.89 8.27
C LEU A 63 -1.36 12.30 8.85
N LYS A 64 -2.57 12.79 9.10
CA LYS A 64 -2.79 14.14 9.64
C LYS A 64 -3.82 14.12 10.76
N SER A 65 -3.49 14.74 11.88
CA SER A 65 -4.46 15.01 12.94
C SER A 65 -5.35 16.21 12.57
N THR A 66 -6.64 16.06 12.83
CA THR A 66 -7.71 17.03 12.55
C THR A 66 -8.60 17.16 13.78
N LYS A 67 -9.51 18.13 13.79
CA LYS A 67 -10.46 18.34 14.89
C LYS A 67 -11.36 17.11 15.13
N ASP A 68 -11.62 16.36 14.07
CA ASP A 68 -12.50 15.17 14.08
C ASP A 68 -11.72 13.85 14.26
N GLY A 69 -10.40 13.92 14.52
CA GLY A 69 -9.54 12.75 14.68
C GLY A 69 -8.45 12.68 13.61
N VAL A 70 -8.12 11.47 13.14
CA VAL A 70 -6.98 11.25 12.25
C VAL A 70 -7.45 11.01 10.81
N GLN A 71 -6.86 11.73 9.85
CA GLN A 71 -7.01 11.50 8.43
C GLN A 71 -5.81 10.76 7.88
N MET A 72 -6.06 9.62 7.24
CA MET A 72 -5.03 8.82 6.57
C MET A 72 -5.30 8.79 5.07
N ILE A 73 -4.26 9.09 4.28
CA ILE A 73 -4.28 8.94 2.82
C ILE A 73 -3.40 7.75 2.46
N ILE A 74 -3.95 6.83 1.67
CA ILE A 74 -3.20 5.73 1.05
C ILE A 74 -3.12 5.94 -0.47
N SER A 75 -2.08 5.40 -1.11
CA SER A 75 -1.95 5.43 -2.57
C SER A 75 -1.97 4.02 -3.15
N LYS A 76 -2.75 3.84 -4.23
CA LYS A 76 -2.68 2.61 -5.03
C LYS A 76 -1.34 2.56 -5.78
N PRO A 77 -0.57 1.47 -5.69
CA PRO A 77 0.67 1.33 -6.45
C PRO A 77 0.44 1.40 -7.96
N PRO A 78 1.45 1.78 -8.75
CA PRO A 78 1.37 1.76 -10.21
C PRO A 78 1.01 0.38 -10.75
N LYS A 79 0.27 0.34 -11.86
CA LYS A 79 -0.13 -0.93 -12.51
C LYS A 79 1.08 -1.81 -12.83
N SER A 80 2.17 -1.21 -13.34
CA SER A 80 3.42 -1.92 -13.66
C SER A 80 4.03 -2.62 -12.46
N PHE A 81 3.89 -2.07 -11.25
CA PHE A 81 4.36 -2.71 -10.02
C PHE A 81 3.46 -3.89 -9.64
N LEU A 82 2.14 -3.71 -9.69
CA LEU A 82 1.18 -4.76 -9.37
C LEU A 82 1.25 -5.94 -10.36
N ASP A 83 1.61 -5.67 -11.61
CA ASP A 83 1.79 -6.70 -12.63
C ASP A 83 3.02 -7.60 -12.36
N LEU A 84 3.99 -7.17 -11.54
CA LEU A 84 5.08 -8.04 -11.06
C LEU A 84 4.59 -9.13 -10.10
N GLY A 85 3.41 -8.94 -9.50
CA GLY A 85 2.82 -9.86 -8.54
C GLY A 85 1.79 -10.83 -9.13
N LYS A 86 1.54 -10.77 -10.44
CA LYS A 86 0.62 -11.69 -11.13
C LYS A 86 1.37 -12.89 -11.68
#